data_AF-W7W1J5-F1
#
_entry.id   AF-W7W1J5-F1
#
_cell.length_a   1.000
_cell.length_b   1.000
_cell.length_c   1.000
_cell.angle_alpha   90.00
_cell.angle_beta   90.00
_cell.angle_gamma   90.00
#
_symmetry.space_group_name_H-M   'P 1'
#
loop_
_entity.id
_entity.type
_entity.pdbx_description
1 polymer ?
#
loop_
_entity_poly.entity_id
_entity_poly.type
_entity_poly.pdbx_seq_one_letter_code
_entity_poly.pdbx_strand_id
1 'polypeptide(L)'
;MHGTALATPTTPIDSMADSDLAARAASGDNAAFERIMRRHNRLLFRTSRSILKSDAEAEDALQEAYLRAWRSLGSFRSEARLSTWLVRIVINEALGRCAAGAPRFWPWTPRSTSGTSRWRT
;
A
#
# COMPACT_ATOMS: atom_id res chain seq x y z
N MET A 1 5.45 -43.92 7.15
CA MET A 1 4.81 -42.81 6.42
C MET A 1 5.55 -41.52 6.78
N HIS A 2 6.60 -41.17 6.03
CA HIS A 2 7.37 -39.95 6.29
C HIS A 2 6.81 -38.85 5.39
N GLY A 3 6.00 -37.96 5.98
CA GLY A 3 5.60 -36.71 5.34
C GLY A 3 6.81 -35.79 5.26
N THR A 4 7.52 -35.83 4.14
CA THR A 4 8.62 -34.90 3.88
C THR A 4 8.01 -33.51 3.69
N ALA A 5 8.12 -32.66 4.71
CA ALA A 5 7.90 -31.23 4.55
C ALA A 5 8.90 -30.73 3.50
N LEU A 6 8.45 -30.57 2.26
CA LEU A 6 9.22 -29.87 1.24
C LEU A 6 9.44 -28.46 1.76
N ALA A 7 10.66 -28.17 2.20
CA ALA A 7 11.11 -26.80 2.37
C ALA A 7 10.85 -26.10 1.02
N THR A 8 9.84 -25.23 0.98
CA THR A 8 9.61 -24.37 -0.19
C THR A 8 10.92 -23.68 -0.49
N PRO A 9 11.51 -23.82 -1.69
CA PRO A 9 12.78 -23.19 -1.97
C PRO A 9 12.64 -21.70 -1.71
N THR A 10 13.51 -21.15 -0.86
CA THR A 10 13.64 -19.70 -0.68
C THR A 10 14.03 -19.14 -2.03
N THR A 11 13.04 -18.63 -2.75
CA THR A 11 13.24 -18.08 -4.09
C THR A 11 14.07 -16.81 -3.93
N PRO A 12 14.98 -16.46 -4.86
CA PRO A 12 15.81 -15.26 -4.72
C PRO A 12 15.03 -13.96 -4.42
N ILE A 13 13.76 -13.90 -4.84
CA ILE A 13 12.83 -12.79 -4.59
C ILE A 13 12.54 -12.55 -3.09
N ASP A 14 12.68 -13.57 -2.25
CA ASP A 14 12.39 -13.53 -0.82
C ASP A 14 13.34 -12.61 -0.05
N SER A 15 14.60 -12.58 -0.48
CA SER A 15 15.70 -11.82 0.10
C SER A 15 15.98 -10.50 -0.61
N MET A 16 15.29 -10.20 -1.73
CA MET A 16 15.50 -8.95 -2.47
C MET A 16 15.15 -7.73 -1.61
N ALA A 17 15.88 -6.64 -1.82
CA ALA A 17 15.63 -5.36 -1.18
C ALA A 17 14.31 -4.73 -1.68
N ASP A 18 13.68 -3.91 -0.84
CA ASP A 18 12.42 -3.24 -1.18
C ASP A 18 12.54 -2.35 -2.43
N SER A 19 13.70 -1.74 -2.67
CA SER A 19 13.97 -0.93 -3.86
C SER A 19 13.89 -1.75 -5.15
N ASP A 20 14.48 -2.95 -5.14
CA ASP A 20 14.56 -3.80 -6.32
C ASP A 20 13.21 -4.44 -6.61
N LEU A 21 12.49 -4.85 -5.56
CA LEU A 21 11.12 -5.31 -5.68
C LEU A 21 10.22 -4.20 -6.24
N ALA A 22 10.38 -2.96 -5.77
CA ALA A 22 9.61 -1.82 -6.28
C ALA A 22 9.91 -1.55 -7.76
N ALA A 23 11.17 -1.60 -8.18
CA ALA A 23 11.56 -1.43 -9.58
C ALA A 23 10.96 -2.52 -10.49
N ARG A 24 11.03 -3.79 -10.08
CA ARG A 24 10.43 -4.90 -10.82
C ARG A 24 8.92 -4.79 -10.88
N ALA A 25 8.26 -4.51 -9.76
CA ALA A 25 6.82 -4.33 -9.71
C ALA A 25 6.36 -3.13 -10.55
N ALA A 26 7.13 -2.03 -10.61
CA ALA A 26 6.85 -0.90 -11.50
C ALA A 26 6.93 -1.28 -12.98
N SER A 27 7.71 -2.30 -13.34
CA SER A 27 7.74 -2.87 -14.70
C SER A 27 6.64 -3.90 -14.99
N GLY A 28 5.73 -4.15 -14.04
CA GLY A 28 4.60 -5.08 -14.20
C GLY A 28 4.84 -6.48 -13.64
N ASP A 29 5.91 -6.70 -12.87
CA ASP A 29 6.18 -7.98 -12.21
C ASP A 29 5.24 -8.21 -11.01
N ASN A 30 4.20 -9.03 -11.23
CA ASN A 30 3.21 -9.39 -10.21
C ASN A 30 3.84 -10.09 -9.00
N ALA A 31 4.85 -10.95 -9.20
CA ALA A 31 5.47 -11.69 -8.11
C ALA A 31 6.28 -10.76 -7.19
N ALA A 32 6.92 -9.73 -7.76
CA ALA A 32 7.59 -8.69 -6.99
C ALA A 32 6.60 -7.90 -6.13
N PHE A 33 5.45 -7.54 -6.67
CA PHE A 33 4.43 -6.84 -5.91
C PHE A 33 3.78 -7.70 -4.83
N GLU A 34 3.49 -8.96 -5.13
CA GLU A 34 3.01 -9.91 -4.14
C GLU A 34 3.99 -10.05 -2.96
N ARG A 35 5.30 -10.07 -3.24
CA ARG A 35 6.34 -10.07 -2.20
C ARG A 35 6.30 -8.81 -1.35
N ILE A 36 6.15 -7.63 -1.96
CA ILE A 36 5.96 -6.35 -1.25
C ILE A 36 4.73 -6.42 -0.34
N MET A 37 3.59 -6.88 -0.86
CA MET A 37 2.35 -7.04 -0.10
C MET A 37 2.58 -7.92 1.12
N ARG A 38 3.08 -9.15 0.93
CA ARG A 38 3.33 -10.10 2.03
C ARG A 38 4.29 -9.53 3.08
N ARG A 39 5.37 -8.86 2.65
CA ARG A 39 6.39 -8.29 3.54
C ARG A 39 5.84 -7.16 4.42
N HIS A 40 4.98 -6.30 3.89
CA HIS A 40 4.48 -5.13 4.61
C HIS A 40 3.07 -5.32 5.19
N ASN A 41 2.39 -6.43 4.90
CA ASN A 41 0.98 -6.64 5.26
C ASN A 41 0.68 -6.35 6.73
N ARG A 42 1.48 -6.90 7.65
CA ARG A 42 1.26 -6.72 9.09
C ARG A 42 1.39 -5.26 9.53
N LEU A 43 2.34 -4.52 8.98
CA LEU A 43 2.53 -3.09 9.29
C LEU A 43 1.34 -2.27 8.78
N LEU A 44 0.95 -2.50 7.53
CA LEU A 44 -0.09 -1.75 6.85
C LEU A 44 -1.48 -2.04 7.46
N PHE A 45 -1.78 -3.30 7.75
CA PHE A 45 -3.00 -3.71 8.44
C PHE A 45 -3.13 -3.06 9.82
N ARG A 46 -2.06 -3.12 10.63
CA ARG A 46 -2.06 -2.47 11.96
C ARG A 46 -2.27 -0.96 11.87
N THR A 47 -1.68 -0.32 10.86
CA THR A 47 -1.86 1.11 10.60
C THR A 47 -3.32 1.41 10.29
N SER A 48 -3.92 0.69 9.34
CA SER A 48 -5.34 0.86 8.96
C SER A 48 -6.29 0.62 10.15
N ARG A 49 -6.11 -0.49 10.85
CA ARG A 49 -6.91 -0.86 12.04
C ARG A 49 -6.80 0.18 13.16
N SER A 50 -5.63 0.81 13.33
CA SER A 50 -5.45 1.85 14.33
C SER A 50 -6.32 3.09 14.07
N ILE A 51 -6.70 3.33 12.81
CA ILE A 51 -7.54 4.47 12.40
C ILE A 51 -9.01 4.05 12.42
N LEU A 52 -9.36 2.94 11.76
CA LEU A 52 -10.75 2.54 11.54
C LEU A 52 -11.39 1.79 12.72
N LYS A 53 -10.58 1.26 13.64
CA LYS A 53 -11.04 0.51 14.82
C LYS A 53 -11.94 -0.71 14.51
N SER A 54 -11.96 -1.17 13.26
CA SER A 54 -12.70 -2.33 12.77
C SER A 54 -11.80 -3.15 11.85
N ASP A 55 -11.83 -4.47 11.99
CA ASP A 55 -10.97 -5.38 11.24
C ASP A 55 -11.42 -5.47 9.77
N ALA A 56 -12.72 -5.61 9.54
CA ALA A 56 -13.30 -5.65 8.21
C ALA A 56 -13.01 -4.36 7.42
N GLU A 57 -13.25 -3.20 8.04
CA GLU A 57 -12.94 -1.91 7.40
C GLU A 57 -11.44 -1.73 7.16
N ALA A 58 -10.60 -2.23 8.07
CA ALA A 58 -9.16 -2.17 7.93
C ALA A 58 -8.64 -3.03 6.76
N GLU A 59 -9.19 -4.23 6.59
CA GLU A 59 -8.89 -5.12 5.47
C GLU A 59 -9.33 -4.50 4.14
N ASP A 60 -10.55 -3.98 4.07
CA ASP A 60 -11.07 -3.34 2.87
C ASP A 60 -10.23 -2.11 2.47
N ALA A 61 -9.85 -1.27 3.45
CA ALA A 61 -9.00 -0.10 3.21
C ALA A 61 -7.58 -0.52 2.74
N LEU A 62 -7.07 -1.63 3.28
CA LEU A 62 -5.77 -2.17 2.90
C LEU A 62 -5.80 -2.71 1.46
N GLN A 63 -6.87 -3.40 1.06
CA GLN A 63 -7.04 -3.88 -0.32
C GLN A 63 -7.06 -2.72 -1.32
N GLU A 64 -7.85 -1.67 -1.05
CA GLU A 64 -7.88 -0.47 -1.89
C GLU A 64 -6.52 0.23 -1.95
N ALA A 65 -5.81 0.30 -0.82
CA ALA A 65 -4.47 0.83 -0.76
C ALA A 65 -3.48 0.05 -1.64
N TYR A 66 -3.58 -1.28 -1.70
CA TYR A 66 -2.75 -2.08 -2.60
C TYR A 66 -3.09 -1.85 -4.08
N LEU A 67 -4.37 -1.80 -4.44
CA LEU A 67 -4.79 -1.49 -5.81
C LEU A 67 -4.29 -0.11 -6.25
N ARG A 68 -4.30 0.86 -5.33
CA ARG A 68 -3.78 2.20 -5.56
C ARG A 68 -2.26 2.23 -5.64
N ALA A 69 -1.59 1.48 -4.77
CA ALA A 69 -0.14 1.33 -4.80
C ALA A 69 0.30 0.75 -6.14
N TRP A 70 -0.30 -0.36 -6.61
CA TRP A 70 0.00 -0.95 -7.91
C TRP A 70 -0.09 0.06 -9.05
N ARG A 71 -1.20 0.81 -9.12
CA ARG A 71 -1.43 1.85 -10.15
C ARG A 71 -0.43 3.02 -10.08
N SER A 72 0.06 3.33 -8.89
CA SER A 72 0.92 4.50 -8.66
C SER A 72 2.41 4.14 -8.59
N LEU A 73 2.75 2.85 -8.59
CA LEU A 73 4.11 2.38 -8.33
C LEU A 73 5.10 2.82 -9.40
N GLY A 74 4.66 2.98 -10.66
CA GLY A 74 5.49 3.54 -11.73
C GLY A 74 5.95 4.99 -11.47
N SER A 75 5.27 5.72 -10.58
CA SER A 75 5.66 7.08 -10.16
C SER A 75 6.50 7.11 -8.88
N PHE A 76 6.67 5.95 -8.22
CA PHE A 76 7.45 5.87 -6.99
C PHE A 76 8.94 6.04 -7.29
N ARG A 77 9.53 7.07 -6.71
CA ARG A 77 10.98 7.31 -6.75
C ARG A 77 11.60 6.77 -5.47
N SER A 78 12.67 5.99 -5.61
CA SER A 78 13.38 5.29 -4.52
C SER A 78 14.11 6.21 -3.52
N GLU A 79 13.88 7.52 -3.60
CA GLU A 79 14.37 8.54 -2.66
C GLU A 79 13.73 8.40 -1.26
N ALA A 80 12.53 7.81 -1.18
CA ALA A 80 11.85 7.49 0.06
C ALA A 80 11.77 5.97 0.29
N ARG A 81 11.70 5.53 1.56
CA ARG A 81 11.50 4.11 1.89
C ARG A 81 10.13 3.64 1.40
N LEU A 82 10.07 2.49 0.71
CA LEU A 82 8.84 1.90 0.20
C LEU A 82 7.77 1.74 1.29
N SER A 83 8.17 1.28 2.47
CA SER A 83 7.29 1.14 3.63
C SER A 83 6.60 2.45 4.01
N THR A 84 7.32 3.57 3.97
CA THR A 84 6.78 4.90 4.30
C THR A 84 5.78 5.36 3.24
N TRP A 85 6.08 5.11 1.97
CA TRP A 85 5.17 5.43 0.87
C TRP A 85 3.87 4.61 0.96
N LEU A 86 3.95 3.30 1.21
CA LEU A 86 2.79 2.43 1.40
C LEU A 86 1.94 2.83 2.62
N VAL A 87 2.58 3.10 3.77
CA VAL A 87 1.90 3.58 4.97
C VAL A 87 1.09 4.85 4.69
N ARG A 88 1.65 5.78 3.91
CA ARG A 88 0.93 7.01 3.55
C ARG A 88 -0.31 6.74 2.70
N ILE A 89 -0.25 5.78 1.77
CA ILE A 89 -1.42 5.38 0.98
C ILE A 89 -2.50 4.83 1.91
N VAL A 90 -2.14 3.89 2.80
CA VAL A 90 -3.08 3.27 3.74
C VAL A 90 -3.71 4.28 4.69
N ILE A 91 -2.93 5.22 5.24
CA ILE A 91 -3.45 6.29 6.09
C ILE A 91 -4.50 7.11 5.35
N ASN A 92 -4.24 7.46 4.08
CA ASN A 92 -5.20 8.24 3.29
C ASN A 92 -6.50 7.46 3.04
N GLU A 93 -6.42 6.17 2.69
CA GLU A 93 -7.61 5.33 2.50
C GLU A 93 -8.41 5.18 3.80
N ALA A 94 -7.74 4.95 4.93
CA ALA A 94 -8.38 4.79 6.22
C ALA A 94 -9.00 6.10 6.74
N LEU A 95 -8.32 7.24 6.60
CA LEU A 95 -8.88 8.54 6.99
C LEU A 95 -10.06 8.93 6.10
N GLY A 96 -10.00 8.65 4.80
CA GLY A 96 -11.10 8.92 3.87
C GLY A 96 -12.39 8.17 4.25
N ARG A 97 -12.26 6.94 4.75
CA ARG A 97 -13.38 6.14 5.26
C ARG A 97 -13.87 6.60 6.63
N CYS A 98 -12.96 7.01 7.52
CA CYS A 98 -13.32 7.53 8.84
C CYS A 98 -14.06 8.87 8.76
N ALA A 99 -13.74 9.69 7.77
CA ALA A 99 -14.40 10.96 7.48
C ALA A 99 -15.75 10.73 6.76
N ALA A 100 -16.69 10.05 7.44
CA ALA A 100 -18.05 9.85 6.94
C ALA A 100 -18.72 11.21 6.64
N GLY A 101 -18.71 11.60 5.36
CA GLY A 101 -19.38 12.81 4.85
C GLY A 101 -18.68 13.53 3.69
N ALA A 102 -17.41 13.27 3.41
CA ALA A 102 -16.74 13.89 2.25
C ALA A 102 -16.79 12.95 1.02
N PRO A 103 -17.03 13.46 -0.21
CA PRO A 103 -17.21 12.62 -1.37
C PRO A 103 -16.01 11.70 -1.60
N ARG A 104 -16.31 10.46 -2.01
CA ARG A 104 -15.43 9.30 -2.26
C ARG A 104 -14.29 9.54 -3.27
N PHE A 105 -14.12 10.78 -3.71
CA PHE A 105 -13.04 11.31 -4.51
C PHE A 105 -12.32 12.39 -3.69
N TRP A 106 -11.37 11.98 -2.85
CA TRP A 106 -10.29 12.88 -2.44
C TRP A 106 -9.18 12.74 -3.49
N PRO A 107 -9.06 13.68 -4.45
CA PRO A 107 -7.91 13.68 -5.33
C PRO A 107 -6.72 13.96 -4.44
N TRP A 108 -5.78 13.03 -4.44
CA TRP A 108 -4.42 13.33 -4.02
C TRP A 108 -3.93 14.49 -4.89
N THR A 109 -4.08 15.72 -4.42
CA THR A 109 -3.26 16.81 -4.91
C THR A 109 -1.90 16.56 -4.25
N PRO A 110 -0.82 16.32 -5.03
CA PRO A 110 0.50 16.55 -4.47
C PRO A 110 0.49 17.98 -3.92
N ARG A 111 1.16 18.22 -2.80
CA ARG A 111 1.38 19.58 -2.29
C ARG A 111 2.18 20.36 -3.34
N SER A 112 1.52 20.82 -4.40
CA SER A 112 1.97 21.95 -5.19
C SER A 112 1.39 23.18 -4.50
N THR A 113 2.31 24.03 -4.07
CA THR A 113 2.03 25.37 -3.58
C THR A 113 1.40 26.15 -4.73
N SER A 114 0.08 26.32 -4.75
CA SER A 114 -0.61 27.52 -5.23
C SER A 114 -2.12 27.29 -5.40
N GLY A 115 -2.91 28.05 -4.64
CA GLY A 115 -4.13 28.66 -5.17
C GLY A 115 -5.40 27.83 -5.22
N THR A 116 -6.34 28.20 -4.34
CA THR A 116 -7.72 28.53 -4.73
C THR A 116 -8.72 27.36 -4.83
N SER A 117 -9.36 27.13 -3.68
CA SER A 117 -10.83 27.23 -3.49
C SER A 117 -11.74 26.03 -3.69
N ARG A 118 -12.66 25.97 -2.72
CA ARG A 118 -14.09 25.66 -2.86
C ARG A 118 -14.44 24.17 -2.86
N TRP A 119 -14.77 23.66 -1.67
CA TRP A 119 -15.91 22.76 -1.47
C TRP A 119 -16.63 23.14 -0.17
N ARG A 120 -17.57 24.09 -0.30
CA ARG A 120 -18.62 24.40 0.66
C ARG A 120 -19.89 24.64 -0.15
N THR A 121 -20.76 23.62 -0.18
CA THR A 121 -22.24 23.59 -0.18
C THR A 121 -22.66 22.21 -0.63
#